data_AF-A0ABC9NMM7-F1
#
_entry.id   AF-A0ABC9NMM7-F1
#
_cell.length_a   1.000
_cell.length_b   1.000
_cell.length_c   1.000
_cell.angle_alpha   90.00
_cell.angle_beta   90.00
_cell.angle_gamma   90.00
#
_symmetry.space_group_name_H-M   'P 1'
#
loop_
_entity.id
_entity.type
_entity.pdbx_description
1 polymer ?
#
loop_
_entity_poly.entity_id
_entity_poly.type
_entity_poly.pdbx_seq_one_letter_code
_entity_poly.pdbx_strand_id
1 'polypeptide(L)'
;MATLLQLHFAFNGPFGDEMAEQLKPLAESINQEPGFLWKVWTESEKNHEAGGIYLFTDEKSALAYLDKHTARLKHLGVNEVIAKVFDVNTSLSQINQAKLS
;
A
#
# COMPACT_ATOMS: atom_id res chain seq x y z
N MET A 1 -6.41 16.55 -2.89
CA MET A 1 -5.16 16.44 -3.68
C MET A 1 -4.75 14.99 -3.68
N ALA A 2 -4.09 14.50 -4.74
CA ALA A 2 -3.61 13.12 -4.73
C ALA A 2 -2.67 12.89 -3.54
N THR A 3 -2.95 11.83 -2.78
CA THR A 3 -2.25 11.51 -1.53
C THR A 3 -1.55 10.18 -1.69
N LEU A 4 -0.26 10.15 -1.36
CA LEU A 4 0.55 8.95 -1.35
C LEU A 4 0.60 8.38 0.07
N LEU A 5 0.23 7.12 0.19
CA LEU A 5 0.40 6.33 1.41
C LEU A 5 1.53 5.33 1.19
N GLN A 6 2.58 5.44 1.98
CA GLN A 6 3.67 4.47 2.03
C GLN A 6 3.54 3.67 3.32
N LEU A 7 3.58 2.34 3.23
CA LEU A 7 3.64 1.48 4.40
C LEU A 7 4.57 0.28 4.19
N HIS A 8 5.23 -0.15 5.25
CA HIS A 8 5.93 -1.43 5.33
C HIS A 8 5.85 -1.99 6.75
N PHE A 9 6.11 -3.28 6.86
CA PHE A 9 6.04 -4.03 8.11
C PHE A 9 6.92 -5.29 8.03
N ALA A 10 7.28 -5.80 9.20
CA ALA A 10 7.95 -7.10 9.31
C ALA A 10 7.03 -8.21 8.77
N PHE A 11 7.58 -9.07 7.92
CA PHE A 11 6.85 -10.11 7.23
C PHE A 11 7.76 -11.32 6.98
N ASN A 12 7.34 -12.49 7.44
CA ASN A 12 8.14 -13.72 7.34
C ASN A 12 7.79 -14.57 6.10
N GLY A 13 7.00 -14.01 5.20
CA GLY A 13 6.54 -14.67 3.99
C GLY A 13 5.10 -15.18 4.08
N PRO A 14 4.58 -15.74 2.98
CA PRO A 14 5.33 -16.10 1.76
C PRO A 14 5.81 -14.89 0.92
N PHE A 15 6.77 -15.10 0.02
CA PHE A 15 7.32 -14.09 -0.90
C PHE A 15 7.13 -14.51 -2.37
N GLY A 16 7.34 -13.57 -3.30
CA GLY A 16 7.27 -13.81 -4.74
C GLY A 16 5.93 -14.37 -5.21
N ASP A 17 5.97 -15.39 -6.06
CA ASP A 17 4.77 -15.98 -6.67
C ASP A 17 3.80 -16.58 -5.64
N GLU A 18 4.33 -17.13 -4.54
CA GLU A 18 3.49 -17.68 -3.46
C GLU A 18 2.74 -16.55 -2.72
N MET A 19 3.40 -15.41 -2.51
CA MET A 19 2.72 -14.21 -2.01
C MET A 19 1.63 -13.74 -2.97
N ALA A 20 1.92 -13.73 -4.27
CA ALA A 20 0.97 -13.32 -5.30
C ALA A 20 -0.28 -14.23 -5.32
N GLU A 21 -0.10 -15.55 -5.20
CA GLU A 21 -1.22 -16.49 -5.16
C GLU A 21 -2.07 -16.31 -3.90
N GLN A 22 -1.45 -16.26 -2.72
CA GLN A 22 -2.17 -16.15 -1.46
C GLN A 22 -2.86 -14.79 -1.26
N LEU A 23 -2.23 -13.70 -1.71
CA LEU A 23 -2.73 -12.35 -1.51
C LEU A 23 -3.51 -11.80 -2.72
N LYS A 24 -3.76 -12.60 -3.76
CA LYS A 24 -4.59 -12.19 -4.90
C LYS A 24 -5.98 -11.67 -4.49
N PRO A 25 -6.77 -12.35 -3.63
CA PRO A 25 -8.08 -11.82 -3.21
C PRO A 25 -7.96 -10.49 -2.47
N LEU A 26 -6.89 -10.33 -1.69
CA LEU A 26 -6.57 -9.07 -1.04
C LEU A 26 -6.29 -7.97 -2.07
N ALA A 27 -5.46 -8.23 -3.08
CA ALA A 27 -5.18 -7.28 -4.15
C ALA A 27 -6.46 -6.86 -4.90
N GLU A 28 -7.34 -7.81 -5.20
CA GLU A 28 -8.63 -7.54 -5.85
C GLU A 28 -9.55 -6.66 -4.98
N SER A 29 -9.59 -6.90 -3.67
CA SER A 29 -10.40 -6.10 -2.74
C SER A 29 -9.95 -4.63 -2.66
N ILE A 30 -8.66 -4.37 -2.84
CA ILE A 30 -8.10 -3.01 -2.75
C ILE A 30 -8.60 -2.13 -3.90
N ASN A 31 -8.83 -2.71 -5.09
CA ASN A 31 -9.38 -1.98 -6.23
C ASN A 31 -10.81 -1.44 -5.98
N GLN A 32 -11.49 -1.92 -4.94
CA GLN A 32 -12.84 -1.50 -4.56
C GLN A 32 -12.85 -0.43 -3.45
N GLU A 33 -11.68 -0.03 -2.94
CA GLU A 33 -11.61 0.95 -1.86
C GLU A 33 -11.91 2.37 -2.38
N PRO A 34 -12.69 3.17 -1.62
CA PRO A 34 -12.98 4.55 -2.03
C PRO A 34 -11.71 5.36 -2.27
N GLY A 35 -11.68 6.07 -3.40
CA GLY A 35 -10.57 6.95 -3.76
C GLY A 35 -9.27 6.24 -4.14
N PHE A 36 -9.22 4.90 -4.18
CA PHE A 36 -8.03 4.17 -4.59
C PHE A 36 -7.73 4.36 -6.08
N LEU A 37 -6.47 4.64 -6.41
CA LEU A 37 -6.00 4.77 -7.79
C LEU A 37 -5.12 3.60 -8.20
N TRP A 38 -4.05 3.34 -7.44
CA TRP A 38 -3.16 2.20 -7.67
C TRP A 38 -2.33 1.86 -6.45
N LYS A 39 -1.74 0.67 -6.48
CA LYS A 39 -0.79 0.16 -5.49
C LYS A 39 0.42 -0.44 -6.20
N VAL A 40 1.61 -0.20 -5.66
CA VAL A 40 2.81 -1.00 -5.89
C VAL A 40 3.01 -1.89 -4.66
N TRP A 41 3.07 -3.21 -4.87
CA TRP A 41 3.44 -4.17 -3.84
C TRP A 41 4.95 -4.14 -3.65
N THR A 42 5.40 -4.12 -2.39
CA THR A 42 6.82 -4.14 -2.04
C THR A 42 7.10 -5.32 -1.14
N GLU A 43 8.21 -6.00 -1.38
CA GLU A 43 8.66 -7.14 -0.59
C GLU A 43 10.18 -7.21 -0.53
N SER A 44 10.70 -7.78 0.55
CA SER A 44 12.12 -8.03 0.75
C SER A 44 12.30 -9.27 1.61
N GLU A 45 12.45 -10.42 0.95
CA GLU A 45 12.69 -11.70 1.63
C GLU A 45 13.93 -11.64 2.52
N LYS A 46 15.04 -11.07 2.01
CA LYS A 46 16.31 -10.91 2.74
C LYS A 46 16.20 -10.11 4.04
N ASN A 47 15.25 -9.17 4.12
CA ASN A 47 15.07 -8.29 5.27
C ASN A 47 13.88 -8.72 6.12
N HIS A 48 13.10 -9.71 5.67
CA HIS A 48 11.81 -10.07 6.25
C HIS A 48 10.85 -8.88 6.34
N GLU A 49 10.66 -8.17 5.22
CA GLU A 49 9.79 -7.01 5.13
C GLU A 49 8.84 -7.10 3.93
N ALA A 50 7.62 -6.58 4.09
CA ALA A 50 6.69 -6.36 3.00
C ALA A 50 5.86 -5.10 3.22
N GLY A 51 5.12 -4.67 2.20
CA GLY A 51 4.32 -3.47 2.29
C GLY A 51 3.69 -3.04 0.99
N GLY A 52 3.59 -1.73 0.82
CA GLY A 52 3.22 -1.14 -0.47
C GLY A 52 3.23 0.37 -0.49
N ILE A 53 3.24 0.89 -1.71
CA ILE A 53 3.05 2.30 -2.02
C ILE A 53 1.70 2.44 -2.70
N TYR A 54 0.87 3.32 -2.19
CA TYR A 54 -0.51 3.51 -2.60
C TYR A 54 -0.72 4.94 -3.03
N LEU A 55 -1.57 5.13 -4.03
CA LEU A 55 -2.05 6.45 -4.39
C LEU A 55 -3.57 6.52 -4.24
N PHE A 56 -4.02 7.57 -3.58
CA PHE A 56 -5.43 7.90 -3.39
C PHE A 56 -5.77 9.28 -3.96
N THR A 57 -7.04 9.51 -4.26
CA THR A 57 -7.57 10.80 -4.72
C THR A 57 -7.45 11.93 -3.69
N ASP A 58 -7.46 11.56 -2.41
CA ASP A 58 -7.45 12.48 -1.26
C ASP A 58 -6.98 11.80 0.03
N GLU A 59 -6.56 12.63 0.98
CA GLU A 59 -6.03 12.20 2.28
C GLU A 59 -7.07 11.46 3.12
N LYS A 60 -8.33 11.89 3.08
CA LYS A 60 -9.41 11.24 3.84
C LYS A 60 -9.55 9.77 3.42
N SER A 61 -9.51 9.50 2.13
CA SER A 61 -9.56 8.14 1.58
C SER A 61 -8.32 7.33 1.97
N ALA A 62 -7.13 7.93 1.91
CA ALA A 62 -5.88 7.28 2.33
C ALA A 62 -5.87 6.90 3.82
N LEU A 63 -6.32 7.81 4.69
CA LEU A 63 -6.38 7.58 6.14
C LEU A 63 -7.43 6.51 6.50
N ALA A 64 -8.61 6.57 5.88
CA ALA A 64 -9.64 5.55 6.09
C ALA A 64 -9.15 4.15 5.68
N TYR A 65 -8.42 4.06 4.57
CA TYR A 65 -7.79 2.81 4.17
C TYR A 65 -6.69 2.37 5.13
N LEU A 66 -5.82 3.28 5.60
CA LEU A 66 -4.75 2.97 6.54
C LEU A 66 -5.30 2.36 7.84
N ASP A 67 -6.35 2.94 8.41
CA ASP A 67 -7.00 2.44 9.64
C ASP A 67 -7.55 1.02 9.44
N LYS A 68 -8.32 0.82 8.36
CA LYS A 68 -8.87 -0.50 7.98
C LYS A 68 -7.77 -1.52 7.73
N HIS A 69 -6.72 -1.12 7.01
CA HIS A 69 -5.67 -2.05 6.58
C HIS A 69 -4.79 -2.47 7.75
N THR A 70 -4.45 -1.55 8.66
CA THR A 70 -3.68 -1.86 9.86
C THR A 70 -4.44 -2.85 10.77
N ALA A 71 -5.75 -2.68 10.92
CA ALA A 71 -6.58 -3.65 11.66
C ALA A 71 -6.60 -5.04 11.00
N ARG A 72 -6.67 -5.10 9.66
CA ARG A 72 -6.57 -6.36 8.91
C ARG A 72 -5.20 -7.03 9.06
N LEU A 73 -4.11 -6.26 8.99
CA LEU A 73 -2.73 -6.76 9.09
C LEU A 73 -2.44 -7.42 10.44
N LYS A 74 -3.03 -6.92 11.53
CA LYS A 74 -2.96 -7.59 12.84
C LYS A 74 -3.46 -9.03 12.83
N HIS A 75 -4.48 -9.33 12.03
CA HIS A 75 -4.99 -10.71 11.89
C HIS A 75 -4.02 -11.62 11.10
N LEU A 76 -3.07 -11.03 10.36
CA LEU A 76 -2.01 -11.73 9.65
C LEU A 76 -0.70 -11.82 10.46
N GLY A 77 -0.74 -11.51 11.76
CA GLY A 77 0.42 -11.55 12.64
C GLY A 77 1.34 -10.33 12.56
N VAL A 78 0.93 -9.27 11.85
CA VAL A 78 1.69 -8.03 11.76
C VAL A 78 1.32 -7.12 12.94
N ASN A 79 2.23 -7.00 13.91
CA ASN A 79 2.00 -6.22 15.12
C ASN A 79 2.16 -4.72 14.92
N GLU A 80 3.13 -4.33 14.09
CA GLU A 80 3.49 -2.93 13.84
C GLU A 80 3.54 -2.66 12.34
N VAL A 81 2.97 -1.53 11.94
CA VAL A 81 2.98 -1.02 10.58
C VAL A 81 3.65 0.35 10.59
N ILE A 82 4.70 0.50 9.81
CA ILE A 82 5.39 1.78 9.63
C ILE A 82 4.75 2.47 8.43
N ALA A 83 3.91 3.47 8.69
CA ALA A 83 3.18 4.20 7.66
C ALA A 83 3.56 5.69 7.61
N LYS A 84 3.53 6.26 6.40
CA LYS A 84 3.67 7.69 6.12
C LYS A 84 2.66 8.12 5.06
N VAL A 85 2.10 9.30 5.25
CA VAL A 85 1.15 9.95 4.34
C VAL A 85 1.80 11.23 3.81
N PHE A 86 1.74 11.43 2.50
CA PHE A 86 2.33 12.58 1.82
C PHE A 86 1.37 13.16 0.78
N ASP A 87 1.41 14.47 0.61
CA ASP A 87 0.89 15.10 -0.60
C ASP A 87 1.83 14.83 -1.78
N VAL A 88 1.27 14.60 -2.95
CA VAL A 88 2.05 14.42 -4.17
C VAL A 88 2.34 15.76 -4.84
N ASN A 89 3.62 16.02 -5.12
CA ASN A 89 4.02 17.14 -5.99
C ASN A 89 3.75 16.78 -7.46
N THR A 90 2.54 17.05 -7.92
CA THR A 90 2.06 16.71 -9.27
C THR A 90 3.02 17.14 -10.38
N SER A 91 3.53 18.38 -10.33
CA SER A 91 4.38 18.92 -11.41
C SER A 91 5.70 18.16 -11.55
N LEU A 92 6.39 17.89 -10.44
CA LEU A 92 7.64 17.11 -10.46
C LEU A 92 7.38 15.63 -10.80
N SER A 93 6.29 15.07 -10.27
CA SER A 93 5.90 13.69 -10.50
C SER A 93 5.56 13.40 -11.96
N GLN A 94 4.92 14.34 -12.67
CA GLN A 94 4.62 14.21 -14.10
C GLN A 94 5.88 14.18 -14.98
N ILE A 95 6.89 15.00 -14.65
CA ILE A 95 8.19 14.97 -15.35
C ILE A 95 8.82 13.57 -15.25
N ASN A 96 8.68 12.93 -14.08
CA ASN A 96 9.18 11.59 -13.82
C ASN A 96 8.10 10.50 -13.99
N GLN A 97 7.13 10.74 -14.88
CA GLN A 97 6.18 9.75 -15.40
C GLN A 97 5.22 9.12 -14.39
N ALA A 98 5.04 9.71 -13.21
CA ALA A 98 4.10 9.19 -12.23
C ALA A 98 2.68 9.18 -12.80
N LYS A 99 1.98 8.06 -12.64
CA LYS A 99 0.58 7.91 -13.01
C LYS A 99 -0.28 8.51 -11.88
N LEU A 100 -1.00 9.60 -12.14
CA LEU A 100 -1.78 10.31 -11.12
C LEU A 100 -3.30 10.19 -11.33
N SER A 101 -3.71 9.49 -12.39
CA SER A 101 -5.09 9.18 -12.79
C SER A 101 -5.09 8.01 -13.76
#